data_AF-A0AAE1VFW8-F1
#
_entry.id   AF-A0AAE1VFW8-F1
#
_cell.length_a   1.000
_cell.length_b   1.000
_cell.length_c   1.000
_cell.angle_alpha   90.00
_cell.angle_beta   90.00
_cell.angle_gamma   90.00
#
_symmetry.space_group_name_H-M   'P 1'
#
loop_
_entity.id
_entity.type
_entity.pdbx_description
1 polymer ?
#
loop_
_entity_poly.entity_id
_entity_poly.type
_entity_poly.pdbx_seq_one_letter_code
_entity_poly.pdbx_strand_id
1 'polypeptide(L)'
;MRMKFSRISSALLVLICHFITSGKLREVEGCTIYISNKCPFPIWPATAPNTGYPVLANGGFYLPPGRIHRIGAPGDWNGRIWARTGCNFDEPINHKPACETGDCDGKLECEGTIGLPPVTLVEMTIQYDKRQPSFYDVSVVDGYNLPVSVTNKPASSKCLIGGCSRNLKDICPPELQVINDAGQVMACKSACLAFNRDSFCCRNKYGSPDKCKPSVYSSLFKRACPSYVTYAFDTPSPVVSCSSDEFVITFCPDKWGTEHSSAWYNCSSLLRLTL
;
A
#
# COMPACT_ATOMS: atom_id res chain seq x y z
N MET A 1 -14.12 -23.96 -77.09
CA MET A 1 -12.72 -24.44 -76.96
C MET A 1 -12.13 -23.85 -75.68
N ARG A 2 -11.51 -24.69 -74.85
CA ARG A 2 -11.18 -24.48 -73.42
C ARG A 2 -10.18 -23.35 -73.16
N MET A 3 -10.40 -22.64 -72.05
CA MET A 3 -9.49 -21.69 -71.39
C MET A 3 -8.18 -22.35 -70.94
N LYS A 4 -7.07 -21.60 -70.96
CA LYS A 4 -5.86 -21.90 -70.18
C LYS A 4 -5.55 -20.73 -69.26
N PHE A 5 -5.92 -20.88 -67.99
CA PHE A 5 -5.43 -20.05 -66.89
C PHE A 5 -3.95 -20.36 -66.65
N SER A 6 -3.11 -19.33 -66.63
CA SER A 6 -1.68 -19.42 -66.33
C SER A 6 -1.48 -19.67 -64.83
N ARG A 7 -0.71 -20.71 -64.50
CA ARG A 7 -0.34 -21.08 -63.12
C ARG A 7 0.70 -20.10 -62.59
N ILE A 8 0.26 -19.10 -61.84
CA ILE A 8 1.15 -18.30 -61.00
C ILE A 8 1.63 -19.21 -59.86
N SER A 9 2.96 -19.36 -59.75
CA SER A 9 3.66 -20.26 -58.85
C SER A 9 3.39 -19.92 -57.37
N SER A 10 2.71 -20.82 -56.65
CA SER A 10 2.45 -20.76 -55.20
C SER A 10 3.70 -20.80 -54.30
N ALA A 11 4.92 -20.79 -54.87
CA ALA A 11 6.15 -20.91 -54.10
C ALA A 11 6.62 -19.58 -53.47
N LEU A 12 6.19 -18.42 -53.97
CA LEU A 12 6.68 -17.13 -53.48
C LEU A 12 5.94 -16.62 -52.23
N LEU A 13 4.71 -17.10 -51.97
CA LEU A 13 3.92 -16.71 -50.79
C LEU A 13 4.33 -17.44 -49.50
N VAL A 14 5.04 -18.57 -49.60
CA VAL A 14 5.46 -19.36 -48.42
C VAL A 14 6.73 -18.80 -47.78
N LEU A 15 7.57 -18.10 -48.55
CA LEU A 15 8.84 -17.54 -48.07
C LEU A 15 8.68 -16.22 -47.30
N ILE A 16 7.58 -15.48 -47.48
CA ILE A 16 7.31 -14.24 -46.72
C ILE A 16 6.81 -14.56 -45.30
N CYS A 17 6.22 -15.74 -45.06
CA CYS A 17 5.79 -16.15 -43.73
C CYS A 17 6.91 -16.64 -42.80
N HIS A 18 8.14 -16.84 -43.30
CA HIS A 18 9.28 -17.28 -42.47
C HIS A 18 10.12 -16.12 -41.90
N PHE A 19 9.81 -14.88 -42.28
CA PHE A 19 10.41 -13.66 -41.69
C PHE A 19 9.50 -12.95 -40.69
N ILE A 20 8.48 -13.66 -40.14
CA ILE A 20 7.94 -13.27 -38.84
C ILE A 20 9.00 -13.69 -37.82
N THR A 21 9.92 -12.76 -37.60
CA THR A 21 10.84 -12.72 -36.47
C THR A 21 10.22 -13.44 -35.27
N SER A 22 10.90 -14.49 -34.80
CA SER A 22 10.73 -15.01 -33.45
C SER A 22 11.07 -13.91 -32.46
N GLY A 23 10.20 -12.91 -32.33
CA GLY A 23 10.13 -12.06 -31.17
C GLY A 23 9.77 -12.99 -30.04
N LYS A 24 10.78 -13.44 -29.30
CA LYS A 24 10.58 -14.06 -27.99
C LYS A 24 9.71 -13.06 -27.24
N LEU A 25 8.44 -13.37 -27.01
CA LEU A 25 7.63 -12.64 -26.05
C LEU A 25 8.49 -12.65 -24.80
N ARG A 26 9.03 -11.47 -24.43
CA ARG A 26 9.58 -11.30 -23.10
C ARG A 26 8.38 -11.50 -22.20
N GLU A 27 8.25 -12.69 -21.63
CA GLU A 27 7.52 -12.85 -20.39
C GLU A 27 8.08 -11.77 -19.49
N VAL A 28 7.28 -10.74 -19.22
CA VAL A 28 7.66 -9.72 -18.26
C VAL A 28 7.67 -10.47 -16.94
N GLU A 29 8.85 -10.94 -16.54
CA GLU A 29 9.05 -11.52 -15.22
C GLU A 29 8.64 -10.44 -14.23
N GLY A 30 7.56 -10.72 -13.50
CA GLY A 30 6.93 -9.82 -12.56
C GLY A 30 6.53 -10.58 -11.30
N CYS A 31 6.02 -9.85 -10.31
CA CYS A 31 5.57 -10.43 -9.06
C CYS A 31 4.04 -10.49 -9.01
N THR A 32 3.52 -11.47 -8.28
CA THR A 32 2.09 -11.50 -7.91
C THR A 32 1.92 -10.83 -6.56
N ILE A 33 1.05 -9.82 -6.48
CA ILE A 33 0.67 -9.21 -5.21
C ILE A 33 -0.76 -9.67 -4.87
N TYR A 34 -0.91 -10.33 -3.74
CA TYR A 34 -2.20 -10.74 -3.18
C TYR A 34 -2.70 -9.65 -2.24
N ILE A 35 -3.84 -9.05 -2.56
CA ILE A 35 -4.52 -8.08 -1.70
C ILE A 35 -5.61 -8.81 -0.93
N SER A 36 -5.45 -8.89 0.39
CA SER A 36 -6.35 -9.61 1.30
C SER A 36 -7.13 -8.62 2.17
N ASN A 37 -8.46 -8.72 2.15
CA ASN A 37 -9.33 -7.99 3.04
C ASN A 37 -9.73 -8.88 4.22
N LYS A 38 -9.19 -8.60 5.41
CA LYS A 38 -9.64 -9.21 6.67
C LYS A 38 -10.46 -8.26 7.54
N CYS A 39 -10.79 -7.08 7.03
CA CYS A 39 -11.68 -6.15 7.71
C CYS A 39 -13.10 -6.74 7.75
N PRO A 40 -13.90 -6.41 8.78
CA PRO A 40 -15.30 -6.86 8.86
C PRO A 40 -16.24 -6.13 7.89
N PHE A 41 -15.70 -5.27 7.03
CA PHE A 41 -16.41 -4.45 6.06
C PHE A 41 -15.69 -4.49 4.70
N PRO A 42 -16.39 -4.22 3.58
CA PRO A 42 -15.75 -4.12 2.29
C PRO A 42 -14.76 -2.96 2.24
N ILE A 43 -13.71 -3.14 1.45
CA ILE A 43 -12.73 -2.09 1.15
C ILE A 43 -12.61 -1.95 -0.36
N TRP A 44 -12.07 -0.82 -0.79
CA TRP A 44 -11.76 -0.59 -2.20
C TRP A 44 -10.26 -0.32 -2.35
N PRO A 45 -9.44 -1.38 -2.51
CA PRO A 45 -8.01 -1.20 -2.73
C PRO A 45 -7.77 -0.38 -4.00
N ALA A 46 -6.68 0.38 -3.97
CA ALA A 46 -6.29 1.27 -5.05
C ALA A 46 -4.78 1.27 -5.22
N THR A 47 -4.32 1.55 -6.44
CA THR A 47 -2.91 1.58 -6.81
C THR A 47 -2.59 2.85 -7.58
N ALA A 48 -1.42 3.42 -7.31
CA ALA A 48 -0.88 4.54 -8.05
C ALA A 48 0.61 4.30 -8.31
N PRO A 49 1.03 4.18 -9.58
CA PRO A 49 2.44 4.10 -9.93
C PRO A 49 3.14 5.45 -9.68
N ASN A 50 4.45 5.42 -9.46
CA ASN A 50 5.25 6.62 -9.67
C ASN A 50 5.42 6.90 -11.16
N THR A 51 5.86 8.12 -11.50
CA THR A 51 5.97 8.56 -12.89
C THR A 51 6.80 7.58 -13.73
N GLY A 52 6.24 7.13 -14.86
CA GLY A 52 6.89 6.21 -15.79
C GLY A 52 6.54 4.74 -15.63
N TYR A 53 5.76 4.36 -14.60
CA TYR A 53 5.34 2.97 -14.37
C TYR A 53 3.86 2.75 -14.72
N PRO A 54 3.46 1.52 -15.10
CA PRO A 54 2.07 1.23 -15.46
C PRO A 54 1.14 1.20 -14.24
N VAL A 55 -0.12 1.56 -14.48
CA VAL A 55 -1.20 1.46 -13.50
C VAL A 55 -1.59 0.00 -13.32
N LEU A 56 -1.60 -0.50 -12.08
CA LEU A 56 -1.99 -1.87 -11.77
C LEU A 56 -3.49 -1.96 -11.50
N ALA A 57 -4.15 -3.00 -12.01
CA ALA A 57 -5.58 -3.26 -11.78
C ALA A 57 -6.49 -2.02 -12.00
N ASN A 58 -6.24 -1.28 -13.08
CA ASN A 58 -6.92 -0.03 -13.44
C ASN A 58 -6.89 1.06 -12.35
N GLY A 59 -6.05 0.90 -11.32
CA GLY A 59 -5.90 1.82 -10.21
C GLY A 59 -6.87 1.57 -9.06
N GLY A 60 -7.86 0.69 -9.18
CA GLY A 60 -8.74 0.37 -8.04
C GLY A 60 -9.83 -0.64 -8.33
N PHE A 61 -10.29 -1.32 -7.27
CA PHE A 61 -11.32 -2.36 -7.35
C PHE A 61 -12.06 -2.53 -6.02
N TYR A 62 -13.22 -3.20 -6.05
CA TYR A 62 -13.98 -3.59 -4.86
C TYR A 62 -13.47 -4.91 -4.28
N LEU A 63 -13.33 -5.00 -2.95
CA LEU A 63 -12.90 -6.22 -2.26
C LEU A 63 -13.78 -6.51 -1.02
N PRO A 64 -14.64 -7.54 -1.08
CA PRO A 64 -15.49 -7.93 0.05
C PRO A 64 -14.70 -8.42 1.28
N PRO A 65 -15.31 -8.42 2.49
CA PRO A 65 -14.74 -9.04 3.69
C PRO A 65 -14.31 -10.48 3.45
N GLY A 66 -13.14 -10.86 3.96
CA GLY A 66 -12.60 -12.22 3.90
C GLY A 66 -12.12 -12.66 2.50
N ARG A 67 -12.13 -11.76 1.50
CA ARG A 67 -11.71 -12.08 0.13
C ARG A 67 -10.30 -11.62 -0.16
N ILE A 68 -9.70 -12.29 -1.14
CA ILE A 68 -8.36 -12.01 -1.66
C ILE A 68 -8.48 -11.75 -3.16
N HIS A 69 -7.76 -10.74 -3.65
CA HIS A 69 -7.61 -10.41 -5.06
C HIS A 69 -6.13 -10.49 -5.46
N ARG A 70 -5.84 -10.88 -6.70
CA ARG A 70 -4.47 -11.00 -7.23
C ARG A 70 -4.23 -9.92 -8.26
N ILE A 71 -3.17 -9.13 -8.08
CA ILE A 71 -2.69 -8.18 -9.08
C ILE A 71 -1.29 -8.61 -9.55
N GLY A 72 -1.02 -8.51 -10.85
CA GLY A 72 0.32 -8.68 -11.40
C GLY A 72 1.04 -7.34 -11.42
N ALA A 73 2.30 -7.32 -11.00
CA ALA A 73 3.18 -6.16 -11.10
C ALA A 73 4.40 -6.51 -11.97
N PRO A 74 4.77 -5.68 -12.97
CA PRO A 74 5.98 -5.92 -13.76
C PRO A 74 7.23 -5.85 -12.88
N GLY A 75 8.26 -6.62 -13.22
CA GLY A 75 9.56 -6.50 -12.56
C GLY A 75 10.16 -5.14 -12.89
N ASP A 76 10.56 -4.39 -11.87
CA ASP A 76 10.88 -2.94 -11.85
C ASP A 76 9.76 -2.00 -11.33
N TRP A 77 8.54 -2.50 -11.12
CA TRP A 77 7.42 -1.64 -10.73
C TRP A 77 7.68 -0.85 -9.45
N ASN A 78 7.42 0.44 -9.50
CA ASN A 78 7.54 1.33 -8.36
C ASN A 78 6.24 2.14 -8.19
N GLY A 79 5.67 2.08 -6.99
CA GLY A 79 4.41 2.74 -6.70
C GLY A 79 3.88 2.45 -5.32
N ARG A 80 2.62 2.83 -5.11
CA ARG A 80 1.93 2.75 -3.83
C ARG A 80 0.58 2.05 -3.96
N ILE A 81 0.19 1.37 -2.88
CA ILE A 81 -1.08 0.66 -2.74
C ILE A 81 -1.73 1.10 -1.45
N TRP A 82 -3.04 1.35 -1.48
CA TRP A 82 -3.83 1.66 -0.29
C TRP A 82 -5.22 1.03 -0.36
N ALA A 83 -6.03 1.22 0.69
CA ALA A 83 -7.44 0.85 0.67
C ALA A 83 -8.31 2.00 1.11
N ARG A 84 -9.44 2.15 0.40
CA ARG A 84 -10.49 3.14 0.67
C ARG A 84 -11.62 2.50 1.47
N THR A 85 -12.34 3.32 2.22
CA THR A 85 -13.44 2.88 3.09
C THR A 85 -14.69 3.74 2.90
N GLY A 86 -15.86 3.15 3.16
CA GLY A 86 -17.13 3.89 3.12
C GLY A 86 -17.43 4.45 1.73
N CYS A 87 -17.15 3.68 0.68
CA CYS A 87 -17.35 4.14 -0.70
C CYS A 87 -18.77 3.87 -1.19
N ASN A 88 -19.33 4.85 -1.90
CA ASN A 88 -20.54 4.71 -2.69
C ASN A 88 -20.32 5.32 -4.08
N PHE A 89 -20.43 4.49 -5.13
CA PHE A 89 -20.26 4.89 -6.52
C PHE A 89 -21.58 4.93 -7.30
N ASP A 90 -22.71 4.69 -6.63
CA ASP A 90 -24.04 4.58 -7.27
C ASP A 90 -24.72 5.94 -7.46
N GLU A 91 -24.19 7.02 -6.85
CA GLU A 91 -24.76 8.37 -6.95
C GLU A 91 -23.94 9.30 -7.87
N PRO A 92 -24.58 10.21 -8.63
CA PRO A 92 -23.89 11.21 -9.42
C PRO A 92 -22.94 12.03 -8.54
N ILE A 93 -21.66 11.98 -8.88
CA ILE A 93 -20.60 12.63 -8.11
C ILE A 93 -20.60 14.12 -8.45
N ASN A 94 -21.33 14.92 -7.66
CA ASN A 94 -21.32 16.38 -7.73
C ASN A 94 -20.00 16.97 -7.17
N HIS A 95 -18.84 16.50 -7.69
CA HIS A 95 -17.49 16.87 -7.22
C HIS A 95 -17.23 16.57 -5.74
N LYS A 96 -17.95 15.59 -5.16
CA LYS A 96 -17.74 15.13 -3.78
C LYS A 96 -16.90 13.85 -3.79
N PRO A 97 -16.14 13.55 -2.72
CA PRO A 97 -15.51 12.24 -2.55
C PRO A 97 -16.57 11.14 -2.61
N ALA A 98 -16.28 10.04 -3.32
CA ALA A 98 -17.13 8.85 -3.31
C ALA A 98 -16.86 7.98 -2.07
N CYS A 99 -15.66 8.10 -1.50
CA CYS A 99 -15.23 7.38 -0.30
C CYS A 99 -14.99 8.31 0.89
N GLU A 100 -15.27 7.83 2.10
CA GLU A 100 -14.97 8.54 3.36
C GLU A 100 -13.46 8.69 3.60
N THR A 101 -12.65 7.73 3.17
CA THR A 101 -11.18 7.80 3.27
C THR A 101 -10.48 7.31 2.01
N GLY A 102 -9.36 7.94 1.65
CA GLY A 102 -8.49 7.51 0.54
C GLY A 102 -9.06 7.71 -0.86
N ASP A 103 -10.15 8.47 -1.01
CA ASP A 103 -10.83 8.70 -2.28
C ASP A 103 -9.88 9.20 -3.39
N CYS A 104 -10.12 8.80 -4.65
CA CYS A 104 -9.26 9.13 -5.78
C CYS A 104 -10.09 9.78 -6.90
N ASP A 105 -10.50 11.03 -6.66
CA ASP A 105 -11.38 11.82 -7.53
C ASP A 105 -12.77 11.18 -7.77
N GLY A 106 -13.30 10.49 -6.75
CA GLY A 106 -14.59 9.82 -6.81
C GLY A 106 -14.63 8.59 -7.72
N LYS A 107 -13.52 8.16 -8.31
CA LYS A 107 -13.52 7.04 -9.26
C LYS A 107 -13.38 5.69 -8.56
N LEU A 108 -14.09 4.67 -9.03
CA LEU A 108 -13.82 3.28 -8.60
C LEU A 108 -12.43 2.83 -9.08
N GLU A 109 -12.15 3.01 -10.36
CA GLU A 109 -10.85 2.79 -10.97
C GLU A 109 -10.07 4.11 -10.91
N CYS A 110 -9.06 4.20 -10.04
CA CYS A 110 -8.34 5.47 -9.83
C CYS A 110 -7.48 5.91 -11.01
N GLU A 111 -7.23 5.04 -12.01
CA GLU A 111 -6.41 5.36 -13.19
C GLU A 111 -5.01 5.91 -12.86
N GLY A 112 -4.46 5.54 -11.70
CA GLY A 112 -3.17 6.01 -11.21
C GLY A 112 -3.21 7.33 -10.43
N THR A 113 -4.38 7.95 -10.26
CA THR A 113 -4.57 9.09 -9.35
C THR A 113 -4.26 8.68 -7.91
N ILE A 114 -3.48 9.51 -7.21
CA ILE A 114 -3.13 9.30 -5.80
C ILE A 114 -4.36 9.60 -4.93
N GLY A 115 -4.64 8.72 -3.97
CA GLY A 115 -5.75 8.91 -3.04
C GLY A 115 -5.59 10.12 -2.11
N LEU A 116 -6.72 10.70 -1.70
CA LEU A 116 -6.80 11.81 -0.76
C LEU A 116 -6.40 11.34 0.65
N PRO A 117 -5.38 11.95 1.27
CA PRO A 117 -5.01 11.62 2.64
C PRO A 117 -6.04 12.16 3.65
N PRO A 118 -6.15 11.58 4.86
CA PRO A 118 -5.25 10.59 5.44
C PRO A 118 -5.46 9.14 4.98
N VAL A 119 -4.35 8.45 4.67
CA VAL A 119 -4.37 7.07 4.20
C VAL A 119 -3.08 6.32 4.55
N THR A 120 -3.21 5.07 4.98
CA THR A 120 -2.06 4.17 5.18
C THR A 120 -1.59 3.66 3.82
N LEU A 121 -0.31 3.87 3.49
CA LEU A 121 0.27 3.48 2.21
C LEU A 121 1.15 2.24 2.36
N VAL A 122 1.08 1.31 1.40
CA VAL A 122 2.14 0.34 1.15
C VAL A 122 2.95 0.83 -0.04
N GLU A 123 4.21 1.15 0.18
CA GLU A 123 5.11 1.67 -0.86
C GLU A 123 6.04 0.52 -1.28
N MET A 124 6.16 0.26 -2.58
CA MET A 124 6.93 -0.87 -3.11
C MET A 124 7.82 -0.46 -4.28
N THR A 125 9.03 -1.01 -4.31
CA THR A 125 9.93 -1.07 -5.45
C THR A 125 10.25 -2.53 -5.74
N ILE A 126 9.62 -3.07 -6.78
CA ILE A 126 9.81 -4.44 -7.24
C ILE A 126 11.07 -4.52 -8.09
N GLN A 127 11.93 -5.50 -7.86
CA GLN A 127 13.13 -5.70 -8.69
C GLN A 127 12.86 -6.64 -9.86
N TYR A 128 13.51 -6.35 -10.99
CA TYR A 128 13.46 -7.21 -12.18
C TYR A 128 14.24 -8.52 -11.97
N ASP A 129 15.48 -8.43 -11.47
CA ASP A 129 16.28 -9.64 -11.17
C ASP A 129 15.82 -10.23 -9.85
N LYS A 130 15.29 -11.46 -9.90
CA LYS A 130 14.81 -12.23 -8.74
C LYS A 130 15.89 -12.49 -7.69
N ARG A 131 17.17 -12.34 -8.04
CA ARG A 131 18.31 -12.41 -7.10
C ARG A 131 18.53 -11.12 -6.32
N GLN A 132 17.94 -10.01 -6.78
CA GLN A 132 17.94 -8.74 -6.07
C GLN A 132 16.69 -8.63 -5.19
N PRO A 133 16.79 -8.01 -4.00
CA PRO A 133 15.64 -7.86 -3.13
C PRO A 133 14.74 -6.72 -3.60
N SER A 134 13.42 -6.95 -3.59
CA SER A 134 12.44 -5.86 -3.64
C SER A 134 12.43 -5.11 -2.32
N PHE A 135 12.15 -3.81 -2.37
CA PHE A 135 12.07 -2.93 -1.20
C PHE A 135 10.64 -2.48 -0.98
N TYR A 136 10.19 -2.51 0.26
CA TYR A 136 8.85 -2.03 0.60
C TYR A 136 8.75 -1.59 2.06
N ASP A 137 7.80 -0.72 2.31
CA ASP A 137 7.43 -0.29 3.64
C ASP A 137 5.91 -0.08 3.75
N VAL A 138 5.47 0.16 4.97
CA VAL A 138 4.14 0.69 5.23
C VAL A 138 4.32 2.06 5.86
N SER A 139 3.68 3.07 5.28
CA SER A 139 3.89 4.47 5.60
C SER A 139 2.59 5.11 6.09
N VAL A 140 2.72 5.83 7.21
CA VAL A 140 1.68 6.71 7.76
C VAL A 140 2.12 8.17 7.74
N VAL A 141 3.08 8.51 6.88
CA VAL A 141 3.49 9.90 6.60
C VAL A 141 2.31 10.70 6.07
N ASP A 142 1.48 10.07 5.24
CA ASP A 142 0.23 10.59 4.70
C ASP A 142 -0.97 10.24 5.60
N GLY A 143 -0.74 9.97 6.88
CA GLY A 143 -1.78 9.63 7.85
C GLY A 143 -2.16 8.16 7.86
N TYR A 144 -3.26 7.85 8.51
CA TYR A 144 -3.69 6.47 8.78
C TYR A 144 -5.21 6.35 8.66
N ASN A 145 -5.69 5.34 7.95
CA ASN A 145 -7.12 4.99 7.91
C ASN A 145 -7.36 3.52 8.28
N LEU A 146 -6.53 2.63 7.74
CA LEU A 146 -6.61 1.20 7.96
C LEU A 146 -5.27 0.59 8.35
N PRO A 147 -5.32 -0.50 9.13
CA PRO A 147 -4.15 -1.32 9.42
C PRO A 147 -3.74 -2.21 8.27
N VAL A 148 -2.44 -2.37 8.07
CA VAL A 148 -1.86 -3.17 6.98
C VAL A 148 -0.70 -4.05 7.45
N SER A 149 -0.65 -5.29 7.00
CA SER A 149 0.57 -6.10 7.06
C SER A 149 1.04 -6.48 5.66
N VAL A 150 2.35 -6.70 5.52
CA VAL A 150 2.96 -7.17 4.27
C VAL A 150 3.81 -8.38 4.60
N THR A 151 3.67 -9.45 3.82
CA THR A 151 4.52 -10.64 3.88
C THR A 151 4.76 -11.18 2.48
N ASN A 152 5.59 -12.22 2.35
CA ASN A 152 5.89 -12.87 1.08
C ASN A 152 5.33 -14.32 1.05
N LYS A 153 5.39 -14.99 -0.11
CA LYS A 153 5.17 -16.44 -0.22
C LYS A 153 6.43 -17.13 -0.76
N PRO A 154 6.87 -18.24 -0.15
CA PRO A 154 6.46 -18.73 1.17
C PRO A 154 6.83 -17.73 2.29
N ALA A 155 6.02 -17.68 3.35
CA ALA A 155 6.15 -16.65 4.39
C ALA A 155 7.50 -16.72 5.12
N SER A 156 8.19 -15.58 5.21
CA SER A 156 9.44 -15.39 5.93
C SER A 156 9.32 -14.23 6.91
N SER A 157 9.78 -14.43 8.16
CA SER A 157 9.80 -13.37 9.17
C SER A 157 10.70 -12.19 8.79
N LYS A 158 11.72 -12.40 7.95
CA LYS A 158 12.60 -11.34 7.43
C LYS A 158 11.90 -10.40 6.45
N CYS A 159 10.79 -10.87 5.87
CA CYS A 159 10.00 -10.16 4.86
C CYS A 159 8.69 -9.60 5.45
N LEU A 160 8.53 -9.68 6.78
CA LEU A 160 7.28 -9.35 7.44
C LEU A 160 7.27 -7.89 7.92
N ILE A 161 6.25 -7.14 7.47
CA ILE A 161 5.74 -5.97 8.17
C ILE A 161 4.46 -6.42 8.89
N GLY A 162 4.54 -6.61 10.21
CA GLY A 162 3.47 -7.26 10.98
C GLY A 162 2.22 -6.40 11.22
N GLY A 163 2.27 -5.11 10.91
CA GLY A 163 1.27 -4.12 11.30
C GLY A 163 1.65 -3.41 12.61
N CYS A 164 0.64 -2.95 13.34
CA CYS A 164 0.76 -2.19 14.58
C CYS A 164 0.12 -2.92 15.75
N SER A 165 0.67 -2.68 16.92
CA SER A 165 0.16 -3.21 18.18
C SER A 165 -1.15 -2.55 18.60
N ARG A 166 -1.43 -1.33 18.12
CA ARG A 166 -2.64 -0.56 18.42
C ARG A 166 -3.20 0.10 17.17
N ASN A 167 -4.52 0.19 17.12
CA ASN A 167 -5.21 0.96 16.09
C ASN A 167 -4.96 2.46 16.30
N LEU A 168 -4.35 3.14 15.32
CA LEU A 168 -4.04 4.56 15.45
C LEU A 168 -5.30 5.43 15.54
N LYS A 169 -6.46 4.97 15.06
CA LYS A 169 -7.73 5.69 15.24
C LYS A 169 -8.16 5.77 16.70
N ASP A 170 -7.86 4.74 17.49
CA ASP A 170 -8.28 4.66 18.90
C ASP A 170 -7.43 5.57 19.81
N ILE A 171 -6.21 5.90 19.38
CA ILE A 171 -5.28 6.77 20.10
C ILE A 171 -5.01 8.09 19.35
N CYS A 172 -5.80 8.39 18.33
CA CYS A 172 -5.60 9.56 17.49
C CYS A 172 -5.87 10.84 18.31
N PRO A 173 -4.90 11.76 18.47
CA PRO A 173 -5.13 13.04 19.13
C PRO A 173 -6.26 13.82 18.46
N PRO A 174 -7.14 14.52 19.21
CA PRO A 174 -8.31 15.20 18.65
C PRO A 174 -7.99 16.13 17.47
N GLU A 175 -6.87 16.84 17.53
CA GLU A 175 -6.41 17.76 16.48
C GLU A 175 -5.94 17.06 15.19
N LEU A 176 -5.81 15.74 15.20
CA LEU A 176 -5.47 14.90 14.04
C LEU A 176 -6.66 14.07 13.53
N GLN A 177 -7.79 14.03 14.24
CA GLN A 177 -8.91 13.17 13.88
C GLN A 177 -9.63 13.64 12.61
N VAL A 178 -10.04 12.67 11.78
CA VAL A 178 -11.08 12.85 10.76
C VAL A 178 -12.30 12.11 11.24
N ILE A 179 -13.37 12.86 11.50
CA ILE A 179 -14.60 12.36 12.14
C ILE A 179 -15.74 12.41 11.13
N ASN A 180 -16.55 11.36 11.03
CA ASN A 180 -17.75 11.36 10.20
C ASN A 180 -18.96 11.96 10.93
N ASP A 181 -20.09 12.09 10.24
CA ASP A 181 -21.33 12.66 10.81
C ASP A 181 -21.87 11.86 12.00
N ALA A 182 -21.49 10.58 12.13
CA ALA A 182 -21.84 9.72 13.26
C ALA A 182 -20.89 9.89 14.47
N GLY A 183 -19.91 10.80 14.41
CA GLY A 183 -18.96 11.04 15.49
C GLY A 183 -17.84 10.00 15.58
N GLN A 184 -17.67 9.14 14.57
CA GLN A 184 -16.66 8.09 14.54
C GLN A 184 -15.36 8.61 13.92
N VAL A 185 -14.23 8.29 14.53
CA VAL A 185 -12.90 8.57 13.96
C VAL A 185 -12.67 7.62 12.79
N MET A 186 -12.75 8.15 11.57
CA MET A 186 -12.60 7.40 10.32
C MET A 186 -11.14 7.26 9.90
N ALA A 187 -10.32 8.27 10.22
CA ALA A 187 -8.90 8.28 9.94
C ALA A 187 -8.17 9.25 10.88
N CYS A 188 -6.84 9.18 10.88
CA CYS A 188 -5.95 10.01 11.67
C CYS A 188 -4.92 10.69 10.75
N LYS A 189 -4.91 12.01 10.72
CA LYS A 189 -3.91 12.80 9.98
C LYS A 189 -2.52 12.61 10.58
N SER A 190 -1.49 12.72 9.75
CA SER A 190 -0.15 12.99 10.26
C SER A 190 -0.03 14.46 10.71
N ALA A 191 1.01 14.79 11.47
CA ALA A 191 1.27 16.18 11.85
C ALA A 191 1.53 17.10 10.65
N CYS A 192 2.14 16.58 9.57
CA CYS A 192 2.32 17.35 8.36
C CYS A 192 0.97 17.74 7.75
N LEU A 193 0.05 16.78 7.61
CA LEU A 193 -1.28 17.03 7.06
C LEU A 193 -2.13 17.96 7.94
N ALA A 194 -2.02 17.86 9.26
CA ALA A 194 -2.81 18.68 10.17
C ALA A 194 -2.31 20.13 10.28
N PHE A 195 -0.99 20.35 10.27
CA PHE A 195 -0.43 21.66 10.60
C PHE A 195 0.32 22.33 9.46
N ASN A 196 0.68 21.59 8.40
CA ASN A 196 1.44 22.07 7.24
C ASN A 196 2.72 22.85 7.61
N ARG A 197 3.39 22.47 8.70
CA ARG A 197 4.64 23.10 9.15
C ARG A 197 5.84 22.36 8.59
N ASP A 198 6.85 23.09 8.16
CA ASP A 198 8.07 22.51 7.59
C ASP A 198 8.80 21.54 8.52
N SER A 199 8.70 21.75 9.84
CA SER A 199 9.25 20.83 10.83
C SER A 199 8.53 19.48 10.90
N PHE A 200 7.24 19.43 10.56
CA PHE A 200 6.47 18.19 10.50
C PHE A 200 6.50 17.56 9.11
N CYS A 201 6.59 18.38 8.07
CA CYS A 201 6.66 17.94 6.67
C CYS A 201 8.09 17.69 6.18
N CYS A 202 9.11 17.94 7.02
CA CYS A 202 10.52 17.83 6.67
C CYS A 202 10.90 18.60 5.39
N ARG A 203 10.48 19.86 5.28
CA ARG A 203 10.74 20.73 4.13
C ARG A 203 11.74 21.83 4.46
N ASN A 204 12.28 22.50 3.44
CA ASN A 204 13.14 23.67 3.57
C ASN A 204 14.31 23.40 4.53
N LYS A 205 14.44 24.17 5.62
CA LYS A 205 15.52 23.98 6.61
C LYS A 205 15.44 22.63 7.35
N TYR A 206 14.34 21.89 7.25
CA TYR A 206 14.16 20.55 7.80
C TYR A 206 14.28 19.46 6.72
N GLY A 207 14.71 19.78 5.51
CA GLY A 207 14.81 18.86 4.35
C GLY A 207 15.92 17.81 4.43
N SER A 208 16.40 17.47 5.63
CA SER A 208 17.45 16.47 5.82
C SER A 208 17.28 15.69 7.12
N PRO A 209 17.76 14.43 7.20
CA PRO A 209 17.62 13.59 8.39
C PRO A 209 18.26 14.16 9.67
N ASP A 210 19.33 14.94 9.52
CA ASP A 210 19.98 15.62 10.64
C ASP A 210 19.13 16.76 11.20
N LYS A 211 18.21 17.34 10.41
CA LYS A 211 17.40 18.51 10.80
C LYS A 211 15.95 18.18 11.10
N CYS A 212 15.31 17.25 10.40
CA CYS A 212 13.96 16.80 10.74
C CYS A 212 14.01 15.73 11.82
N LYS A 213 13.54 16.06 13.01
CA LYS A 213 13.50 15.12 14.14
C LYS A 213 12.08 14.59 14.37
N PRO A 214 11.93 13.42 15.01
CA PRO A 214 10.62 12.93 15.42
C PRO A 214 9.86 13.98 16.22
N SER A 215 8.56 14.11 15.95
CA SER A 215 7.64 14.94 16.72
C SER A 215 6.89 14.10 17.75
N VAL A 216 6.20 14.74 18.69
CA VAL A 216 5.30 14.05 19.63
C VAL A 216 4.27 13.17 18.89
N TYR A 217 3.82 13.60 17.71
CA TYR A 217 2.86 12.88 16.88
C TYR A 217 3.48 11.68 16.17
N SER A 218 4.61 11.85 15.47
CA SER A 218 5.27 10.73 14.80
C SER A 218 5.81 9.71 15.81
N SER A 219 6.28 10.15 16.99
CA SER A 219 6.64 9.25 18.09
C SER A 219 5.44 8.53 18.71
N LEU A 220 4.23 9.11 18.69
CA LEU A 220 3.01 8.41 19.09
C LEU A 220 2.68 7.31 18.08
N PHE A 221 2.73 7.62 16.78
CA PHE A 221 2.50 6.63 15.72
C PHE A 221 3.56 5.53 15.79
N LYS A 222 4.83 5.85 16.02
CA LYS A 222 5.93 4.86 16.07
C LYS A 222 5.78 3.87 17.22
N ARG A 223 5.30 4.32 18.38
CA ARG A 223 5.08 3.45 19.53
C ARG A 223 3.97 2.43 19.28
N ALA A 224 2.90 2.84 18.61
CA ALA A 224 1.84 1.91 18.20
C ALA A 224 2.27 1.04 17.00
N CYS A 225 3.03 1.62 16.08
CA CYS A 225 3.42 1.03 14.80
C CYS A 225 4.95 1.02 14.60
N PRO A 226 5.72 0.20 15.34
CA PRO A 226 7.19 0.22 15.21
C PRO A 226 7.70 -0.11 13.81
N SER A 227 6.93 -0.93 13.08
CA SER A 227 7.25 -1.40 11.73
C SER A 227 6.81 -0.44 10.61
N TYR A 228 6.20 0.71 10.93
CA TYR A 228 5.74 1.68 9.93
C TYR A 228 6.68 2.90 9.86
N VAL A 229 6.75 3.52 8.68
CA VAL A 229 7.36 4.84 8.46
C VAL A 229 6.39 5.88 9.00
N THR A 230 6.83 6.68 9.96
CA THR A 230 5.95 7.61 10.70
C THR A 230 6.18 9.09 10.41
N TYR A 231 7.28 9.42 9.73
CA TYR A 231 7.59 10.73 9.18
C TYR A 231 8.67 10.56 8.09
N ALA A 232 8.91 11.59 7.28
CA ALA A 232 9.71 11.47 6.05
C ALA A 232 11.16 10.99 6.25
N PHE A 233 11.76 11.23 7.41
CA PHE A 233 13.13 10.81 7.73
C PHE A 233 13.19 9.81 8.90
N ASP A 234 12.18 8.93 9.00
CA ASP A 234 12.08 7.94 10.07
C ASP A 234 13.35 7.08 10.20
N THR A 235 13.89 7.02 11.41
CA THR A 235 15.20 6.46 11.70
C THR A 235 15.15 5.65 13.01
N PRO A 236 15.57 4.37 12.99
CA PRO A 236 15.97 3.60 11.81
C PRO A 236 14.79 3.41 10.84
N SER A 237 15.09 3.44 9.53
CA SER A 237 14.07 3.25 8.51
C SER A 237 13.53 1.81 8.58
N PRO A 238 12.20 1.62 8.69
CA PRO A 238 11.57 0.30 8.75
C PRO A 238 11.35 -0.33 7.37
N VAL A 239 12.04 0.14 6.33
CA VAL A 239 12.02 -0.45 4.98
C VAL A 239 12.52 -1.88 5.02
N VAL A 240 11.73 -2.79 4.47
CA VAL A 240 12.04 -4.20 4.35
C VAL A 240 12.65 -4.48 2.97
N SER A 241 13.65 -5.36 2.94
CA SER A 241 14.33 -5.83 1.74
C SER A 241 14.14 -7.34 1.63
N CYS A 242 13.40 -7.80 0.62
CA CYS A 242 13.06 -9.22 0.45
C CYS A 242 13.02 -9.64 -1.03
N SER A 243 13.63 -10.78 -1.33
CA SER A 243 13.50 -11.44 -2.64
C SER A 243 12.33 -12.42 -2.61
N SER A 244 11.31 -12.18 -3.44
CA SER A 244 10.15 -13.06 -3.59
C SER A 244 9.39 -12.77 -4.89
N ASP A 245 8.78 -13.80 -5.47
CA ASP A 245 7.88 -13.66 -6.62
C ASP A 245 6.44 -13.30 -6.21
N GLU A 246 6.13 -13.42 -4.91
CA GLU A 246 4.76 -13.32 -4.41
C GLU A 246 4.71 -12.55 -3.10
N PHE A 247 3.96 -11.45 -3.06
CA PHE A 247 3.72 -10.65 -1.87
C PHE A 247 2.26 -10.73 -1.45
N VAL A 248 1.99 -10.61 -0.15
CA VAL A 248 0.64 -10.59 0.41
C VAL A 248 0.49 -9.34 1.26
N ILE A 249 -0.38 -8.43 0.82
CA ILE A 249 -0.79 -7.24 1.55
C ILE A 249 -2.12 -7.57 2.21
N THR A 250 -2.20 -7.47 3.54
CA THR A 250 -3.41 -7.77 4.30
C THR A 250 -3.90 -6.53 5.03
N PHE A 251 -5.10 -6.07 4.67
CA PHE A 251 -5.83 -5.05 5.41
C PHE A 251 -6.55 -5.69 6.61
N CYS A 252 -6.46 -5.07 7.79
CA CYS A 252 -7.01 -5.59 9.05
C CYS A 252 -6.49 -6.98 9.46
N PRO A 253 -5.17 -7.17 9.62
CA PRO A 253 -4.61 -8.47 10.01
C PRO A 253 -5.06 -8.92 11.41
N ASP A 254 -5.18 -10.24 11.62
CA ASP A 254 -5.80 -10.89 12.81
C ASP A 254 -5.17 -10.54 14.19
N LYS A 255 -4.01 -9.87 14.21
CA LYS A 255 -3.30 -9.43 15.43
C LYS A 255 -3.28 -7.92 15.62
N TRP A 256 -4.07 -7.18 14.83
CA TRP A 256 -4.11 -5.74 14.91
C TRP A 256 -4.95 -5.27 16.11
N GLY A 257 -4.40 -4.41 16.95
CA GLY A 257 -5.12 -3.82 18.09
C GLY A 257 -5.34 -4.77 19.28
N THR A 258 -4.91 -6.03 19.20
CA THR A 258 -4.83 -6.92 20.35
C THR A 258 -3.47 -6.71 21.01
N GLU A 259 -3.45 -6.11 22.21
CA GLU A 259 -2.23 -6.13 23.03
C GLU A 259 -1.70 -7.55 23.13
N HIS A 260 -0.38 -7.71 23.01
CA HIS A 260 0.27 -8.87 23.58
C HIS A 260 0.01 -8.84 25.09
N SER A 261 -1.02 -9.54 25.56
CA SER A 261 -1.13 -9.97 26.94
C SER A 261 -0.05 -11.03 27.18
N SER A 262 1.21 -10.63 27.19
CA SER A 262 2.33 -11.47 27.60
C SER A 262 3.46 -10.57 28.10
N ALA A 263 3.58 -10.55 29.43
CA ALA A 263 4.82 -10.32 30.18
C ALA A 263 5.34 -8.89 30.38
N TRP A 264 4.55 -7.97 30.97
CA TRP A 264 5.12 -6.86 31.79
C TRP A 264 4.30 -6.51 33.05
N TYR A 265 3.40 -7.39 33.53
CA TYR A 265 2.93 -7.30 34.91
C TYR A 265 3.96 -8.00 35.81
N ASN A 266 4.95 -7.24 36.28
CA ASN A 266 5.50 -7.32 37.65
C ASN A 266 6.74 -6.43 37.76
N CYS A 267 6.52 -5.12 37.94
CA CYS A 267 7.49 -4.30 38.64
C CYS A 267 6.76 -3.24 39.47
N SER A 268 5.85 -3.68 40.34
CA SER A 268 5.17 -2.82 41.33
C SER A 268 4.54 -3.66 42.45
N SER A 269 5.32 -4.46 43.18
CA SER A 269 4.84 -5.10 44.42
C SER A 269 5.95 -5.70 45.30
N LEU A 270 7.08 -5.01 45.48
CA LEU A 270 7.97 -5.32 46.62
C LEU A 270 8.49 -4.02 47.25
N LEU A 271 7.58 -3.28 47.87
CA LEU A 271 7.93 -2.34 48.93
C LEU A 271 6.73 -2.22 49.89
N ARG A 272 6.99 -2.63 51.14
CA ARG A 272 6.17 -2.49 52.37
C ARG A 272 5.06 -3.52 52.54
N LEU A 273 4.85 -4.14 53.70
CA LEU A 273 5.49 -4.19 55.03
C LEU A 273 4.71 -5.24 55.85
N THR A 274 5.18 -5.49 57.08
CA THR A 274 4.52 -6.16 58.23
C THR A 274 4.61 -7.69 58.22
N LEU A 275 5.05 -8.38 59.27
CA LEU A 275 5.22 -8.08 60.70
C LEU A 275 6.62 -8.48 61.20
#